data_AF-A0A4Q5RWD1-F1
#
_entry.id   AF-A0A4Q5RWD1-F1
#
_cell.length_a   1.000
_cell.length_b   1.000
_cell.length_c   1.000
_cell.angle_alpha   90.00
_cell.angle_beta   90.00
_cell.angle_gamma   90.00
#
_symmetry.space_group_name_H-M   'P 1'
#
loop_
_entity.id
_entity.type
_entity.pdbx_description
1 polymer ?
#
loop_
_entity_poly.entity_id
_entity_poly.type
_entity_poly.pdbx_seq_one_letter_code
_entity_poly.pdbx_strand_id
1 'polypeptide(L)'
;MNKVILAISLIATFSVASTSCARKVTRIEPTEQIDLSGRWNNTDSRFVAEEMIGTILNDKWVSDHQQAQNGQKPVVIVGFVNNKSHEHIEAETFVKDVEQSFIKSGKLRLVQG
;
A
#
# COMPACT_ATOMS: atom_id res chain seq x y z
N MET A 1 61.61 -18.41 16.03
CA MET A 1 60.23 -18.95 16.03
C MET A 1 59.22 -17.99 16.65
N ASN A 2 59.44 -17.43 17.84
CA ASN A 2 58.45 -16.61 18.56
C ASN A 2 58.01 -15.34 17.81
N LYS A 3 58.91 -14.67 17.08
CA LYS A 3 58.59 -13.50 16.25
C LYS A 3 57.72 -13.83 15.02
N VAL A 4 57.87 -15.04 14.48
CA VAL A 4 57.07 -15.54 13.35
C VAL A 4 55.66 -15.91 13.82
N ILE A 5 55.53 -16.52 15.00
CA ILE A 5 54.25 -16.83 15.63
C ILE A 5 53.47 -15.55 15.96
N LEU A 6 54.15 -14.52 16.48
CA LEU A 6 53.56 -13.20 16.74
C LEU A 6 53.08 -12.51 15.45
N ALA A 7 53.87 -12.57 14.37
CA ALA A 7 53.49 -12.00 13.08
C ALA A 7 52.25 -12.70 12.49
N ILE A 8 52.18 -14.04 12.58
CA ILE A 8 51.04 -14.83 12.10
C ILE A 8 49.77 -14.51 12.91
N SER A 9 49.89 -14.37 14.23
CA SER A 9 48.77 -14.01 15.10
C SER A 9 48.24 -12.60 14.81
N LEU A 10 49.11 -11.65 14.52
CA LEU A 10 48.73 -10.28 14.17
C LEU A 10 47.96 -10.22 12.83
N ILE A 11 48.44 -10.97 11.83
CA ILE A 11 47.81 -11.06 10.50
C ILE A 11 46.42 -11.70 10.62
N ALA A 12 46.29 -12.80 11.37
CA ALA A 12 45.01 -13.46 11.60
C ALA A 12 43.98 -12.55 12.28
N THR A 13 44.42 -11.72 13.23
CA THR A 13 43.54 -10.79 13.94
C THR A 13 43.06 -9.65 13.03
N PHE A 14 43.92 -9.18 12.12
CA PHE A 14 43.58 -8.13 11.14
C PHE A 14 42.61 -8.63 10.05
N SER A 15 42.72 -9.90 9.65
CA SER A 15 41.79 -10.54 8.71
C SER A 15 40.38 -10.70 9.27
N VAL A 16 40.22 -10.91 10.58
CA VAL A 16 38.90 -11.00 11.23
C VAL A 16 38.27 -9.63 11.44
N ALA A 17 39.08 -8.59 11.68
CA ALA A 17 38.57 -7.22 11.88
C ALA A 17 38.08 -6.53 10.59
N SER A 18 38.37 -7.09 9.41
CA SER A 18 38.05 -6.49 8.11
C SER A 18 36.72 -6.96 7.50
N THR A 19 35.93 -7.78 8.20
CA THR A 19 34.54 -8.10 7.80
C THR A 19 33.61 -6.93 8.15
N SER A 20 33.81 -5.78 7.51
CA SER A 20 32.88 -4.66 7.59
C SER A 20 31.60 -5.02 6.84
N CYS A 21 30.45 -4.74 7.45
CA CYS A 21 29.12 -5.06 6.96
C CYS A 21 28.90 -4.56 5.53
N ALA A 22 29.02 -5.44 4.53
CA ALA A 22 28.60 -5.16 3.17
C ALA A 22 27.07 -5.10 3.12
N ARG A 23 26.49 -3.92 3.37
CA ARG A 23 25.06 -3.71 3.21
C ARG A 23 24.76 -3.67 1.71
N LYS A 24 24.27 -4.79 1.18
CA LYS A 24 23.90 -4.92 -0.23
C LYS A 24 22.60 -4.15 -0.49
N VAL A 25 22.71 -3.00 -1.15
CA VAL A 25 21.56 -2.23 -1.64
C VAL A 25 21.25 -2.72 -3.05
N THR A 26 20.22 -3.54 -3.19
CA THR A 26 19.68 -3.93 -4.51
C THR A 26 18.58 -2.96 -4.90
N ARG A 27 18.66 -2.43 -6.12
CA ARG A 27 17.56 -1.68 -6.72
C ARG A 27 16.59 -2.71 -7.29
N ILE A 28 15.35 -2.65 -6.84
CA ILE A 28 14.31 -3.64 -7.12
C ILE A 28 13.35 -2.97 -8.11
N GLU A 29 12.77 -3.77 -9.01
CA GLU A 29 11.82 -3.26 -10.00
C GLU A 29 10.59 -2.65 -9.29
N PRO A 30 10.06 -1.49 -9.74
CA PRO A 30 8.97 -0.78 -9.06
C PRO A 30 7.65 -1.57 -8.91
N THR A 31 7.51 -2.66 -9.66
CA THR A 31 6.35 -3.55 -9.67
C THR A 31 6.47 -4.71 -8.69
N GLU A 32 7.64 -4.95 -8.11
CA GLU A 32 7.83 -6.02 -7.13
C GLU A 32 7.35 -5.56 -5.75
N GLN A 33 6.41 -6.32 -5.20
CA GLN A 33 5.76 -6.00 -3.95
C GLN A 33 6.57 -6.58 -2.80
N ILE A 34 7.19 -5.71 -2.02
CA ILE A 34 8.07 -6.12 -0.93
C ILE A 34 7.35 -5.86 0.37
N ASP A 35 6.73 -6.88 0.94
CA ASP A 35 6.29 -6.83 2.34
C ASP A 35 7.51 -7.01 3.25
N LEU A 36 8.11 -5.88 3.64
CA LEU A 36 9.32 -5.86 4.47
C LEU A 36 9.04 -6.10 5.95
N SER A 37 7.78 -6.11 6.41
CA SER A 37 7.49 -6.04 7.84
C SER A 37 6.28 -6.82 8.34
N GLY A 38 5.44 -7.37 7.46
CA GLY A 38 4.18 -8.04 7.83
C GLY A 38 3.15 -7.08 8.44
N ARG A 39 3.39 -5.77 8.36
CA ARG A 39 2.51 -4.71 8.85
C ARG A 39 1.77 -4.10 7.68
N TRP A 40 0.58 -3.57 7.96
CA TRP A 40 -0.17 -2.80 6.98
C TRP A 40 0.67 -1.68 6.35
N ASN A 41 0.61 -1.57 5.02
CA ASN A 41 1.35 -0.57 4.26
C ASN A 41 0.49 0.12 3.18
N ASN A 42 1.12 1.03 2.44
CA ASN A 42 0.45 1.81 1.39
C ASN A 42 -0.03 0.95 0.22
N THR A 43 0.66 -0.15 -0.09
CA THR A 43 0.26 -1.08 -1.15
C THR A 43 -0.99 -1.85 -0.78
N ASP A 44 -1.07 -2.38 0.45
CA ASP A 44 -2.26 -3.05 0.96
C ASP A 44 -3.46 -2.09 0.97
N SER A 45 -3.23 -0.86 1.45
CA SER A 45 -4.25 0.20 1.44
C SER A 45 -4.81 0.46 0.05
N ARG A 46 -3.92 0.59 -0.93
CA ARG A 46 -4.31 0.85 -2.33
C ARG A 46 -5.13 -0.30 -2.89
N PHE A 47 -4.73 -1.55 -2.68
CA PHE A 47 -5.49 -2.68 -3.21
C PHE A 47 -6.85 -2.84 -2.58
N VAL A 48 -6.95 -2.64 -1.27
CA VAL A 48 -8.25 -2.64 -0.61
C VAL A 48 -9.13 -1.52 -1.14
N ALA A 49 -8.57 -0.32 -1.37
CA ALA A 49 -9.32 0.77 -1.98
C ALA A 49 -9.79 0.43 -3.41
N GLU A 50 -8.92 -0.11 -4.26
CA GLU A 50 -9.24 -0.52 -5.64
C GLU A 50 -10.35 -1.58 -5.67
N GLU A 51 -10.27 -2.59 -4.80
CA GLU A 51 -11.28 -3.66 -4.71
C GLU A 51 -12.62 -3.13 -4.18
N MET A 52 -12.61 -2.27 -3.16
CA MET A 52 -13.81 -1.62 -2.63
C MET A 52 -14.50 -0.77 -3.70
N ILE A 53 -13.73 0.05 -4.42
CA ILE A 53 -14.22 0.90 -5.51
C ILE A 53 -14.81 0.03 -6.62
N GLY A 54 -14.09 -1.02 -7.02
CA GLY A 54 -14.54 -1.96 -8.05
C GLY A 54 -15.86 -2.61 -7.67
N THR A 55 -16.00 -3.06 -6.42
CA THR A 55 -17.22 -3.64 -5.89
C THR A 55 -18.37 -2.63 -5.96
N ILE A 56 -18.18 -1.40 -5.47
CA ILE A 56 -19.24 -0.39 -5.45
C ILE A 56 -19.71 -0.02 -6.86
N LEU A 57 -18.78 0.18 -7.80
CA LEU A 57 -19.10 0.66 -9.16
C LEU A 57 -19.64 -0.41 -10.10
N ASN A 58 -19.42 -1.69 -9.80
CA ASN A 58 -19.84 -2.80 -10.65
C ASN A 58 -21.02 -3.59 -10.08
N ASP A 59 -21.43 -3.29 -8.85
CA ASP A 59 -22.61 -3.92 -8.27
C ASP A 59 -23.91 -3.39 -8.89
N LYS A 60 -24.96 -4.22 -8.82
CA LYS A 60 -26.22 -4.07 -9.58
C LYS A 60 -27.00 -2.82 -9.21
N TRP A 61 -26.81 -2.30 -7.99
CA TRP A 61 -27.54 -1.13 -7.52
C TRP A 61 -27.41 0.09 -8.45
N VAL A 62 -26.28 0.24 -9.14
CA VAL A 62 -26.07 1.34 -10.11
C VAL A 62 -27.00 1.17 -11.31
N SER A 63 -27.02 -0.02 -11.91
CA SER A 63 -27.89 -0.30 -13.06
C SER A 63 -29.36 -0.31 -12.67
N ASP A 64 -29.69 -0.84 -11.49
CA ASP A 64 -31.05 -0.92 -10.99
C ASP A 64 -31.62 0.49 -10.73
N HIS A 65 -30.82 1.38 -10.15
CA HIS A 65 -31.19 2.78 -9.96
C HIS A 65 -31.38 3.49 -11.30
N GLN A 66 -30.47 3.29 -12.26
CA GLN A 66 -30.60 3.87 -13.59
C GLN A 66 -31.87 3.39 -14.29
N GLN A 67 -32.20 2.10 -14.21
CA GLN A 67 -33.41 1.55 -14.79
C GLN A 67 -34.68 2.12 -14.12
N ALA A 68 -34.68 2.25 -12.78
CA ALA A 68 -35.80 2.79 -12.03
C ALA A 68 -36.00 4.31 -12.21
N GLN A 69 -34.93 5.06 -12.52
CA GLN A 69 -34.92 6.52 -12.58
C GLN A 69 -34.71 7.05 -14.02
N ASN A 70 -35.18 6.33 -15.04
CA ASN A 70 -35.12 6.77 -16.45
C ASN A 70 -33.71 7.14 -16.92
N GLY A 71 -32.71 6.37 -16.52
CA GLY A 71 -31.30 6.57 -16.87
C GLY A 71 -30.57 7.62 -16.02
N GLN A 72 -31.21 8.19 -14.99
CA GLN A 72 -30.53 9.14 -14.10
C GLN A 72 -29.44 8.45 -13.27
N LYS A 73 -28.30 9.14 -13.14
CA LYS A 73 -27.18 8.67 -12.31
C LYS A 73 -27.51 8.84 -10.83
N PRO A 74 -27.18 7.85 -9.97
CA PRO A 74 -27.37 7.97 -8.53
C PRO A 74 -26.57 9.14 -7.96
N VAL A 75 -27.18 9.87 -7.02
CA VAL A 75 -26.51 10.91 -6.24
C VAL A 75 -26.09 10.29 -4.91
N VAL A 76 -24.79 10.32 -4.61
CA VAL A 76 -24.20 9.65 -3.45
C VAL A 76 -23.34 10.59 -2.62
N ILE A 77 -23.26 10.30 -1.33
CA ILE A 77 -22.34 10.90 -0.36
C ILE A 77 -21.41 9.80 0.12
N VAL A 78 -20.11 10.05 0.14
CA VAL A 78 -19.13 9.12 0.73
C VAL A 78 -19.01 9.46 2.21
N GLY A 79 -19.39 8.52 3.07
CA GLY A 79 -19.23 8.66 4.51
C GLY A 79 -17.78 8.46 4.96
N PHE A 80 -17.49 8.82 6.22
CA PHE A 80 -16.18 8.56 6.82
C PHE A 80 -15.93 7.06 6.98
N VAL A 81 -14.70 6.64 6.66
CA VAL A 81 -14.22 5.29 6.93
C VAL A 81 -13.59 5.26 8.31
N ASN A 82 -14.04 4.33 9.16
CA ASN A 82 -13.52 4.15 10.51
C ASN A 82 -12.60 2.93 10.56
N ASN A 83 -11.35 3.14 10.98
CA ASN A 83 -10.45 2.05 11.29
C ASN A 83 -10.85 1.40 12.62
N LYS A 84 -11.20 0.12 12.58
CA LYS A 84 -11.53 -0.70 13.77
C LYS A 84 -10.40 -1.63 14.20
N SER A 85 -9.27 -1.60 13.49
CA SER A 85 -8.11 -2.43 13.81
C SER A 85 -7.26 -1.79 14.93
N HIS A 86 -6.27 -2.54 15.41
CA HIS A 86 -5.26 -2.01 16.33
C HIS A 86 -4.03 -1.47 15.57
N GLU A 87 -4.02 -1.63 14.25
CA GLU A 87 -2.98 -1.08 13.39
C GLU A 87 -3.32 0.35 13.00
N HIS A 88 -2.29 1.17 12.82
CA HIS A 88 -2.50 2.52 12.31
C HIS A 88 -2.72 2.46 10.80
N ILE A 89 -3.98 2.63 10.40
CA ILE A 89 -4.40 2.71 9.01
C ILE A 89 -4.94 4.11 8.78
N GLU A 90 -4.46 4.77 7.73
CA GLU A 90 -4.92 6.08 7.29
C GLU A 90 -6.29 5.96 6.61
N ALA A 91 -7.35 5.81 7.41
CA ALA A 91 -8.70 5.54 6.90
C ALA A 91 -9.27 6.68 6.03
N GLU A 92 -8.79 7.91 6.22
CA GLU A 92 -9.25 9.08 5.46
C GLU A 92 -8.87 9.01 3.97
N THR A 93 -7.78 8.32 3.62
CA THR A 93 -7.37 8.19 2.22
C THR A 93 -8.38 7.39 1.40
N PHE A 94 -9.03 6.38 2.01
CA PHE A 94 -10.08 5.60 1.36
C PHE A 94 -11.26 6.47 0.94
N VAL A 95 -11.65 7.45 1.76
CA VAL A 95 -12.74 8.37 1.43
C VAL A 95 -12.38 9.13 0.16
N LYS A 96 -11.16 9.70 0.10
CA LYS A 96 -10.68 10.47 -1.06
C LYS A 96 -10.53 9.61 -2.32
N ASP A 97 -10.04 8.39 -2.19
CA ASP A 97 -9.89 7.46 -3.31
C ASP A 97 -11.25 7.08 -3.90
N VAL A 98 -12.24 6.77 -3.04
CA VAL A 98 -13.61 6.47 -3.44
C VAL A 98 -14.26 7.68 -4.12
N GLU A 99 -14.20 8.86 -3.50
CA GLU A 99 -14.71 10.11 -4.08
C GLU A 99 -14.13 10.38 -5.48
N GLN A 100 -12.80 10.26 -5.60
CA GLN A 100 -12.11 10.50 -6.86
C GLN A 100 -12.51 9.46 -7.91
N SER A 101 -12.67 8.19 -7.53
CA SER A 101 -13.10 7.13 -8.44
C SER A 101 -14.51 7.37 -8.99
N PHE A 102 -15.42 7.92 -8.17
CA PHE A 102 -16.79 8.21 -8.60
C PHE A 102 -16.80 9.31 -9.65
N ILE A 103 -16.01 10.37 -9.43
CA ILE A 103 -15.81 11.45 -10.40
C ILE A 103 -15.21 10.91 -11.71
N LYS A 104 -14.15 10.09 -11.62
CA LYS A 104 -13.46 9.52 -12.79
C LYS A 104 -14.35 8.56 -13.58
N SER A 105 -15.12 7.71 -12.90
CA SER A 105 -15.99 6.72 -13.55
C SER A 105 -17.15 7.35 -14.30
N GLY A 106 -17.62 8.51 -13.83
CA GLY A 106 -18.82 9.17 -14.35
C GLY A 106 -20.11 8.37 -14.19
N LYS A 107 -20.11 7.23 -13.48
CA LYS A 107 -21.31 6.40 -13.25
C LYS A 107 -22.22 6.99 -12.18
N LEU A 108 -21.65 7.76 -11.25
CA LEU A 108 -22.31 8.33 -10.07
C LEU A 108 -22.14 9.85 -10.03
N ARG A 109 -23.02 10.53 -9.29
CA ARG A 109 -22.89 11.96 -8.96
C ARG A 109 -22.52 12.09 -7.50
N LEU A 110 -21.37 12.69 -7.22
CA LEU A 110 -20.91 12.94 -5.86
C LEU A 110 -21.48 14.27 -5.34
N VAL A 111 -21.99 14.26 -4.11
CA VAL A 111 -22.28 15.49 -3.36
C VAL A 111 -21.03 15.87 -2.57
N GLN A 112 -20.55 17.09 -2.77
CA GLN A 112 -19.49 17.67 -1.94
C GLN A 112 -20.14 18.22 -0.68
N GLY A 113 -19.75 17.70 0.48
CA GLY A 113 -20.11 18.18 1.80
C GLY A 113 -18.98 18.97 2.44
#